data_AF-A0A1A7Y987-F1
#
_entry.id   AF-A0A1A7Y987-F1
#
_cell.length_a   1.000
_cell.length_b   1.000
_cell.length_c   1.000
_cell.angle_alpha   90.00
_cell.angle_beta   90.00
_cell.angle_gamma   90.00
#
_symmetry.space_group_name_H-M   'P 1'
#
loop_
_entity.id
_entity.type
_entity.pdbx_description
1 polymer ?
#
loop_
_entity_poly.entity_id
_entity_poly.type
_entity_poly.pdbx_seq_one_letter_code
_entity_poly.pdbx_strand_id
1 'polypeptide(L)'
;LLKTLYPFAMGSEVPKEKMDAALDDMKQSLDLLEEKFLQDKPFILGNKISLADLVAVVELMQPLGTGVNGFEGRPKLMAWRERVKKELGEKLFDQTH
;
A
#
# COMPACT_ATOMS: atom_id res chain seq x y z
N LEU A 1 -9.62 2.62 -0.23
CA LEU A 1 -10.58 3.75 -0.07
C LEU A 1 -11.88 3.60 -0.84
N LEU A 2 -11.84 3.33 -2.16
CA LEU A 2 -13.04 3.27 -2.99
C LEU A 2 -14.15 2.35 -2.44
N LYS A 3 -13.77 1.15 -1.97
CA LYS A 3 -14.68 0.16 -1.37
C LYS A 3 -15.47 0.68 -0.16
N THR A 4 -14.93 1.64 0.59
CA THR A 4 -15.54 2.16 1.83
C THR A 4 -16.23 3.49 1.62
N LEU A 5 -15.58 4.43 0.91
CA LEU A 5 -16.11 5.78 0.73
C LEU A 5 -17.27 5.82 -0.27
N TYR A 6 -17.27 4.96 -1.28
CA TYR A 6 -18.33 4.95 -2.28
C TYR A 6 -19.68 4.53 -1.70
N PRO A 7 -19.81 3.42 -0.91
CA PRO A 7 -21.07 3.12 -0.23
C PRO A 7 -21.53 4.22 0.71
N PHE A 8 -20.60 4.83 1.44
CA PHE A 8 -20.93 5.93 2.35
C PHE A 8 -21.49 7.15 1.61
N ALA A 9 -20.90 7.52 0.47
CA ALA A 9 -21.29 8.70 -0.30
C ALA A 9 -22.50 8.47 -1.23
N MET A 10 -22.56 7.31 -1.88
CA MET A 10 -23.53 7.01 -2.94
C MET A 10 -24.72 6.17 -2.46
N GLY A 11 -24.64 5.58 -1.26
CA GLY A 11 -25.69 4.70 -0.73
C GLY A 11 -25.80 3.36 -1.47
N SER A 12 -24.82 3.01 -2.30
CA SER A 12 -24.80 1.78 -3.10
C SER A 12 -23.40 1.17 -3.17
N GLU A 13 -23.30 -0.11 -3.50
CA GLU A 13 -22.02 -0.77 -3.69
C GLU A 13 -21.25 -0.20 -4.89
N VAL A 14 -19.92 -0.32 -4.86
CA VAL A 14 -19.06 0.08 -5.97
C VAL A 14 -19.42 -0.75 -7.20
N PRO A 15 -19.72 -0.12 -8.35
CA PRO A 15 -19.90 -0.84 -9.61
C PRO A 15 -18.67 -1.70 -9.93
N LYS A 16 -18.89 -2.95 -10.35
CA LYS A 16 -17.82 -3.92 -10.60
C LYS A 16 -16.72 -3.35 -11.51
N GLU A 17 -17.11 -2.74 -12.63
CA GLU A 17 -16.19 -2.13 -13.60
C GLU A 17 -15.28 -1.06 -12.96
N LYS A 18 -15.83 -0.27 -12.03
CA LYS A 18 -15.07 0.76 -11.31
C LYS A 18 -14.14 0.14 -10.28
N MET A 19 -14.54 -0.94 -9.64
CA MET A 19 -13.68 -1.69 -8.73
C MET A 19 -12.51 -2.34 -9.49
N ASP A 20 -12.81 -3.00 -10.61
CA ASP A 20 -11.80 -3.68 -11.44
C ASP A 20 -10.77 -2.68 -11.96
N ALA A 21 -11.21 -1.52 -12.48
CA ALA A 21 -10.33 -0.44 -12.90
C ALA A 21 -9.43 0.08 -11.76
N ALA A 22 -10.00 0.31 -10.56
CA ALA A 22 -9.22 0.76 -9.41
C ALA A 22 -8.19 -0.28 -8.93
N LEU A 23 -8.50 -1.56 -9.04
CA LEU A 23 -7.56 -2.65 -8.72
C LEU A 23 -6.42 -2.70 -9.75
N ASP A 24 -6.70 -2.49 -11.03
CA ASP A 24 -5.67 -2.47 -12.07
C ASP A 24 -4.78 -1.23 -11.97
N ASP A 25 -5.33 -0.06 -11.64
CA ASP A 25 -4.55 1.16 -11.37
C ASP A 25 -3.63 0.98 -10.15
N MET A 26 -4.13 0.31 -9.10
CA MET A 26 -3.33 -0.02 -7.92
C MET A 26 -2.18 -0.97 -8.28
N LYS A 27 -2.43 -2.02 -9.08
CA LYS A 27 -1.37 -2.93 -9.53
C LYS A 27 -0.29 -2.20 -10.32
N GLN A 28 -0.65 -1.34 -11.25
CA GLN A 28 0.31 -0.54 -12.03
C GLN A 28 1.11 0.40 -11.14
N SER A 29 0.47 1.04 -10.16
CA SER A 29 1.16 1.91 -9.20
C SER A 29 2.15 1.13 -8.34
N LEU A 30 1.81 -0.10 -7.96
CA LEU A 30 2.68 -1.01 -7.23
C LEU A 30 3.86 -1.49 -8.07
N ASP A 31 3.65 -1.77 -9.35
CA ASP A 31 4.73 -2.08 -10.29
C ASP A 31 5.70 -0.91 -10.41
N LEU A 32 5.20 0.33 -10.55
CA LEU A 32 6.03 1.53 -10.55
C LEU A 32 6.80 1.72 -9.24
N LEU A 33 6.12 1.54 -8.10
CA LEU A 33 6.76 1.62 -6.78
C LEU A 33 7.91 0.63 -6.67
N GLU A 34 7.70 -0.62 -7.08
CA GLU A 34 8.72 -1.68 -7.00
C GLU A 34 9.85 -1.46 -8.01
N GLU A 35 9.54 -1.21 -9.28
CA GLU A 35 10.52 -1.20 -10.37
C GLU A 35 11.25 0.13 -10.56
N LYS A 36 10.61 1.26 -10.23
CA LYS A 36 11.17 2.59 -10.47
C LYS A 36 11.70 3.24 -9.20
N PHE A 37 10.99 3.06 -8.09
CA PHE A 37 11.33 3.75 -6.85
C PHE A 37 12.14 2.86 -5.91
N LEU A 38 11.63 1.71 -5.49
CA LEU A 38 12.30 0.82 -4.55
C LEU A 38 13.49 0.11 -5.21
N GLN A 39 13.28 -0.52 -6.37
CA GLN A 39 14.28 -1.32 -7.08
C GLN A 39 14.89 -2.38 -6.15
N ASP A 40 16.21 -2.36 -5.97
CA ASP A 40 16.94 -3.24 -5.06
C ASP A 40 17.41 -2.51 -3.79
N LYS A 41 16.95 -1.26 -3.58
CA LYS A 41 17.26 -0.49 -2.37
C LYS A 41 16.44 -1.02 -1.19
N PRO A 42 16.96 -0.89 0.04
CA PRO A 42 16.19 -1.30 1.22
C PRO A 42 14.98 -0.37 1.47
N PHE A 43 15.05 0.91 1.10
CA PHE A 43 14.01 1.94 1.21
C PHE A 43 13.87 2.75 -0.08
N ILE A 44 12.76 3.46 -0.25
CA ILE A 44 12.38 4.17 -1.49
C ILE A 44 13.46 5.15 -1.97
N LEU A 45 14.07 5.91 -1.06
CA LEU A 45 15.11 6.90 -1.40
C LEU A 45 16.55 6.40 -1.19
N GLY A 46 16.77 5.17 -0.73
CA GLY A 46 18.12 4.64 -0.51
C GLY A 46 18.24 3.71 0.69
N ASN A 47 19.31 3.90 1.46
CA ASN A 47 19.70 2.99 2.54
C ASN A 47 19.05 3.28 3.90
N LYS A 48 18.30 4.37 4.01
CA LYS A 48 17.63 4.78 5.25
C LYS A 48 16.16 5.06 4.98
N ILE A 49 15.33 4.83 5.98
CA ILE A 49 13.92 5.20 5.94
C ILE A 49 13.77 6.71 5.72
N SER A 50 12.76 7.08 4.96
CA SER A 50 12.43 8.46 4.63
C SER A 50 10.93 8.72 4.71
N LEU A 51 10.53 9.98 4.56
CA LEU A 51 9.12 10.35 4.46
C LEU A 51 8.41 9.63 3.30
N ALA A 52 9.13 9.32 2.21
CA ALA A 52 8.56 8.58 1.09
C ALA A 52 8.09 7.19 1.52
N ASP A 53 8.86 6.50 2.36
CA ASP A 53 8.50 5.18 2.88
C ASP A 53 7.29 5.23 3.80
N LEU A 54 7.23 6.25 4.66
CA LEU A 54 6.10 6.46 5.56
C LEU A 54 4.81 6.72 4.79
N VAL A 55 4.84 7.61 3.79
CA VAL A 55 3.66 7.92 2.96
C VAL A 55 3.22 6.70 2.14
N ALA A 56 4.17 5.98 1.55
CA ALA A 56 3.85 4.80 0.75
C ALA A 56 3.24 3.67 1.60
N VAL A 57 3.76 3.42 2.82
CA VAL A 57 3.26 2.32 3.64
C VAL A 57 1.84 2.59 4.14
N VAL A 58 1.53 3.82 4.57
CA VAL A 58 0.17 4.16 5.04
C VAL A 58 -0.84 4.05 3.89
N GLU A 59 -0.47 4.46 2.68
CA GLU A 59 -1.34 4.37 1.50
C GLU A 59 -1.66 2.91 1.14
N LEU A 60 -0.67 2.01 1.30
CA LEU A 60 -0.84 0.58 1.04
C LEU A 60 -1.59 -0.18 2.14
N MET A 61 -1.58 0.32 3.38
CA MET A 61 -2.34 -0.27 4.48
C MET A 61 -3.84 0.01 4.38
N GLN A 62 -4.25 1.11 3.74
CA GLN A 62 -5.67 1.44 3.55
C GLN A 62 -6.49 0.41 2.76
N PRO A 63 -6.07 -0.04 1.55
CA PRO A 63 -6.79 -1.10 0.85
C PRO A 63 -6.77 -2.42 1.63
N LEU A 64 -5.67 -2.73 2.33
CA LEU A 64 -5.56 -3.92 3.17
C LEU A 64 -6.61 -3.93 4.30
N GLY A 65 -6.82 -2.80 4.98
CA GLY A 65 -7.87 -2.63 5.99
C GLY A 65 -9.30 -2.81 5.44
N THR A 66 -9.47 -2.82 4.11
CA THR A 66 -10.76 -3.09 3.43
C THR A 66 -10.83 -4.47 2.78
N GLY A 67 -9.84 -5.33 3.06
CA GLY A 67 -9.74 -6.70 2.56
C GLY A 67 -9.12 -6.83 1.17
N VAL A 68 -8.41 -5.82 0.67
CA VAL A 68 -7.66 -5.88 -0.60
C VAL A 68 -6.16 -5.88 -0.30
N ASN A 69 -5.50 -7.03 -0.48
CA ASN A 69 -4.08 -7.16 -0.15
C ASN A 69 -3.17 -6.78 -1.33
N GLY A 70 -2.68 -5.53 -1.36
CA GLY A 70 -1.74 -5.08 -2.39
C GLY A 70 -0.35 -5.73 -2.34
N PHE A 71 0.01 -6.41 -1.25
CA PHE A 71 1.33 -7.05 -1.10
C PHE A 71 1.36 -8.49 -1.61
N GLU A 72 0.20 -9.10 -1.90
CA GLU A 72 0.13 -10.48 -2.34
C GLU A 72 0.91 -10.69 -3.64
N GLY A 73 1.79 -11.70 -3.65
CA GLY A 73 2.66 -11.99 -4.80
C GLY A 73 3.85 -11.03 -4.99
N ARG A 74 4.08 -10.06 -4.09
CA ARG A 74 5.13 -9.03 -4.22
C ARG A 74 6.19 -9.13 -3.12
N PRO A 75 7.11 -10.12 -3.17
CA PRO A 75 8.05 -10.39 -2.09
C PRO A 75 9.00 -9.21 -1.78
N LYS A 76 9.37 -8.39 -2.78
CA LYS A 76 10.19 -7.19 -2.56
C LYS A 76 9.46 -6.15 -1.71
N LEU A 77 8.20 -5.87 -2.03
CA LEU A 77 7.38 -4.93 -1.26
C LEU A 77 7.04 -5.47 0.13
N MET A 78 6.80 -6.77 0.27
CA MET A 78 6.63 -7.39 1.60
C MET A 78 7.89 -7.19 2.44
N ALA A 79 9.07 -7.50 1.90
CA ALA A 79 10.33 -7.32 2.62
C ALA A 79 10.61 -5.84 2.95
N TRP A 80 10.26 -4.92 2.04
CA TRP A 80 10.34 -3.48 2.30
C TRP A 80 9.41 -3.04 3.43
N ARG A 81 8.15 -3.48 3.43
CA ARG A 81 7.18 -3.19 4.51
C ARG A 81 7.70 -3.67 5.86
N GLU A 82 8.28 -4.87 5.94
CA GLU A 82 8.85 -5.38 7.20
C GLU A 82 10.03 -4.53 7.68
N ARG A 83 10.89 -4.04 6.77
CA ARG A 83 11.95 -3.08 7.13
C ARG A 83 11.38 -1.77 7.64
N VAL A 84 10.35 -1.22 6.98
CA VAL A 84 9.68 0.01 7.41
C VAL A 84 9.02 -0.17 8.79
N LYS A 85 8.29 -1.26 9.00
CA LYS A 85 7.68 -1.60 10.29
C LYS A 85 8.73 -1.66 11.41
N LYS A 86 9.88 -2.27 11.14
CA LYS A 86 10.99 -2.35 12.10
C LYS A 86 11.57 -0.99 12.45
N GLU A 87 11.81 -0.13 11.46
CA GLU A 87 12.36 1.23 11.68
C GLU A 87 11.37 2.16 12.41
N LEU A 88 10.07 2.03 12.16
CA LEU A 88 9.03 2.79 12.86
C LEU A 88 8.76 2.25 14.28
N GLY A 89 9.19 1.02 14.56
CA GLY A 89 8.87 0.28 15.77
C GLY A 89 7.56 -0.50 15.64
N GLU A 90 7.65 -1.83 15.80
CA GLU A 90 6.54 -2.76 15.54
C GLU A 90 5.28 -2.42 16.33
N LYS A 91 5.43 -2.08 17.63
CA LYS A 91 4.30 -1.71 18.49
C LYS A 91 3.57 -0.47 17.99
N LEU A 92 4.31 0.55 17.54
CA LEU A 92 3.70 1.78 17.03
C LEU A 92 2.97 1.48 15.71
N PHE A 93 3.63 0.73 14.82
CA PHE A 93 3.06 0.36 13.53
C PHE A 93 1.74 -0.41 13.66
N ASP A 94 1.68 -1.38 14.58
CA ASP A 94 0.50 -2.23 14.82
C ASP A 94 -0.63 -1.49 15.58
N GLN A 95 -0.34 -0.36 16.23
CA GLN A 95 -1.36 0.47 16.89
C GLN A 95 -2.02 1.46 15.94
N THR A 96 -1.35 1.85 14.86
CA THR A 96 -1.83 2.91 13.94
C THR A 96 -2.51 2.38 12.68
N HIS A 97 -2.49 1.07 12.45
CA HIS A 97 -3.07 0.41 11.27
C HIS A 97 -3.91 -0.80 11.70
#